data_AF-A0A530H3C1-F1
#
_entry.id   AF-A0A530H3C1-F1
#
_cell.length_a   1.000
_cell.length_b   1.000
_cell.length_c   1.000
_cell.angle_alpha   90.00
_cell.angle_beta   90.00
_cell.angle_gamma   90.00
#
_symmetry.space_group_name_H-M   'P 1'
#
loop_
_entity.id
_entity.type
_entity.pdbx_description
1 polymer ?
#
loop_
_entity_poly.entity_id
_entity_poly.type
_entity_poly.pdbx_seq_one_letter_code
_entity_poly.pdbx_strand_id
1 'polypeptide(L)'
;TPVNAIWTAAVLEIIYVFLAQFISIGGTNIYTIVVNSTLVFLFLSFIIPIVLGMMAFGTSKWPNPGPWNLGGGVFKLFCILSIIGMAIIFYIAVQPPNDKVLYITIGFIILTAVLWFGFENRRFQGPPIGEQIAARQAAIKAAEQAVGETGN
;
A
#
# COMPACT_ATOMS: atom_id res chain seq x y z
N THR A 1 -20.08 8.31 -10.04
CA THR A 1 -19.48 6.96 -9.91
C THR A 1 -18.74 6.61 -11.18
N PRO A 2 -17.57 5.95 -11.14
CA PRO A 2 -16.78 5.65 -12.33
C PRO A 2 -17.27 4.37 -13.03
N VAL A 3 -18.49 4.39 -13.57
CA VAL A 3 -19.19 3.21 -14.14
C VAL A 3 -18.35 2.48 -15.19
N ASN A 4 -17.72 3.22 -16.11
CA ASN A 4 -16.90 2.62 -17.16
C ASN A 4 -15.68 1.87 -16.60
N ALA A 5 -15.05 2.39 -15.54
CA ALA A 5 -13.92 1.73 -14.91
C ALA A 5 -14.33 0.42 -14.23
N ILE A 6 -15.50 0.41 -13.57
CA ILE A 6 -16.05 -0.78 -12.90
C ILE A 6 -16.27 -1.90 -13.92
N TRP A 7 -17.02 -1.62 -14.99
CA TRP A 7 -17.33 -2.63 -16.00
C TRP A 7 -16.09 -3.10 -16.77
N THR A 8 -15.17 -2.18 -17.08
CA THR A 8 -13.92 -2.54 -17.76
C THR A 8 -13.08 -3.47 -16.89
N ALA A 9 -12.90 -3.15 -15.60
CA ALA A 9 -12.14 -3.99 -14.68
C ALA A 9 -12.80 -5.38 -14.51
N ALA A 10 -14.12 -5.42 -14.33
CA ALA A 10 -14.85 -6.68 -14.15
C ALA A 10 -14.72 -7.61 -15.37
N VAL A 11 -14.90 -7.08 -16.59
CA VAL A 11 -14.76 -7.89 -17.82
C VAL A 11 -13.33 -8.40 -17.99
N LEU A 12 -12.34 -7.54 -17.78
CA LEU A 12 -10.92 -7.93 -17.90
C LEU A 12 -10.53 -8.97 -16.85
N GLU A 13 -11.01 -8.86 -15.62
CA GLU A 13 -10.76 -9.84 -14.55
C GLU A 13 -11.35 -11.22 -14.90
N ILE A 14 -12.61 -11.27 -15.37
CA ILE A 14 -13.26 -12.52 -15.76
C ILE A 14 -12.48 -13.20 -16.89
N ILE A 15 -12.12 -12.45 -17.94
CA ILE A 15 -11.32 -12.96 -19.07
C ILE A 15 -9.97 -13.45 -18.56
N TYR A 16 -9.30 -12.66 -17.72
CA TYR A 16 -7.99 -13.00 -17.17
C TYR A 16 -8.03 -14.31 -16.36
N VAL A 17 -8.94 -14.45 -15.40
CA VAL A 17 -9.05 -15.66 -14.56
C VAL A 17 -9.37 -16.88 -15.43
N PHE A 18 -10.32 -16.73 -16.36
CA PHE A 18 -10.70 -17.81 -17.26
C PHE A 18 -9.55 -18.27 -18.14
N LEU A 19 -8.70 -17.38 -18.64
CA LEU A 19 -7.54 -17.76 -19.45
C LEU A 19 -6.38 -18.27 -18.60
N ALA A 20 -6.12 -17.66 -17.45
CA ALA A 20 -5.02 -17.99 -16.57
C ALA A 20 -5.10 -19.45 -16.11
N GLN A 21 -6.29 -19.97 -15.85
CA GLN A 21 -6.50 -21.36 -15.41
C GLN A 21 -6.10 -22.43 -16.45
N PHE A 22 -5.92 -22.07 -17.72
CA PHE A 22 -5.56 -23.04 -18.76
C PHE A 22 -4.09 -22.94 -19.21
N ILE A 23 -3.33 -22.01 -18.66
CA ILE A 23 -1.93 -21.78 -19.03
C ILE A 23 -1.04 -22.04 -17.82
N SER A 24 -0.02 -22.87 -18.01
CA SER A 24 0.93 -23.25 -16.96
C SER A 24 2.36 -22.95 -17.37
N ILE A 25 3.14 -22.40 -16.44
CA ILE A 25 4.56 -22.12 -16.62
C ILE A 25 5.32 -22.96 -15.59
N GLY A 26 6.15 -23.89 -16.07
CA GLY A 26 6.95 -24.78 -15.22
C GLY A 26 6.12 -25.52 -14.18
N GLY A 27 5.00 -26.13 -14.60
CA GLY A 27 4.12 -26.96 -13.76
C GLY A 27 3.11 -26.20 -12.90
N THR A 28 3.22 -24.87 -12.80
CA THR A 28 2.32 -24.03 -11.99
C THR A 28 1.42 -23.19 -12.90
N ASN A 29 0.13 -23.18 -12.58
CA ASN A 29 -0.86 -22.39 -13.30
C ASN A 29 -0.64 -20.88 -13.13
N ILE A 30 -0.88 -20.08 -14.17
CA ILE A 30 -0.75 -18.61 -14.11
C ILE A 30 -1.64 -18.01 -13.01
N TYR A 31 -2.83 -18.55 -12.79
CA TYR A 31 -3.73 -18.11 -11.72
C TYR A 31 -3.04 -18.19 -10.35
N THR A 32 -2.44 -19.34 -10.03
CA THR A 32 -1.72 -19.56 -8.77
C THR A 32 -0.53 -18.61 -8.62
N ILE A 33 0.25 -18.42 -9.69
CA ILE A 33 1.40 -17.52 -9.70
C ILE A 33 0.97 -16.08 -9.37
N VAL A 34 -0.10 -15.59 -9.99
CA VAL A 34 -0.56 -14.21 -9.79
C VAL A 34 -1.24 -14.01 -8.44
N VAL A 35 -2.07 -14.96 -7.98
CA VAL A 35 -2.66 -14.89 -6.62
C VAL A 35 -1.56 -14.79 -5.56
N ASN A 36 -0.52 -15.63 -5.66
CA ASN A 36 0.60 -15.61 -4.72
C ASN A 36 1.44 -14.32 -4.85
N SER A 37 1.60 -13.80 -6.07
CA SER A 37 2.29 -12.52 -6.29
C SER A 37 1.53 -11.34 -5.68
N THR A 38 0.20 -11.31 -5.81
CA THR A 38 -0.65 -10.26 -5.22
C THR A 38 -0.54 -10.25 -3.70
N LEU A 39 -0.53 -11.43 -3.07
CA LEU A 39 -0.30 -11.56 -1.63
C LEU A 39 1.03 -10.94 -1.22
N VAL A 40 2.10 -11.24 -1.96
CA VAL A 40 3.44 -10.66 -1.70
C VAL A 40 3.42 -9.14 -1.81
N PHE A 41 2.83 -8.57 -2.87
CA PHE A 41 2.75 -7.11 -3.04
C PHE A 41 1.92 -6.45 -1.94
N LEU A 42 0.82 -7.07 -1.53
CA LEU A 42 -0.02 -6.55 -0.44
C LEU A 42 0.77 -6.47 0.87
N PHE A 43 1.50 -7.54 1.22
CA PHE A 43 2.31 -7.54 2.43
C PHE A 43 3.49 -6.56 2.34
N LEU A 44 4.19 -6.48 1.20
CA LEU A 44 5.23 -5.46 1.00
C LEU A 44 4.67 -4.04 1.17
N SER A 45 3.46 -3.78 0.65
CA SER A 45 2.77 -2.50 0.80
C SER A 45 2.43 -2.19 2.27
N PHE A 46 2.23 -3.18 3.13
CA PHE A 46 1.97 -2.98 4.55
C PHE A 46 3.25 -2.86 5.39
N ILE A 47 4.33 -3.54 5.01
CA ILE A 47 5.62 -3.45 5.71
C ILE A 47 6.11 -1.99 5.73
N ILE A 48 6.05 -1.29 4.59
CA ILE A 48 6.57 0.07 4.46
C ILE A 48 5.95 1.03 5.50
N PRO A 49 4.62 1.23 5.57
CA PRO A 49 4.01 2.11 6.56
C PRO A 49 4.19 1.60 7.99
N ILE A 50 4.28 0.28 8.24
CA ILE A 50 4.55 -0.25 9.59
C ILE A 50 5.95 0.13 10.06
N VAL A 51 6.97 -0.07 9.21
CA VAL A 51 8.36 0.30 9.53
C VAL A 51 8.48 1.81 9.72
N LEU A 52 7.93 2.61 8.80
CA LEU A 52 7.95 4.07 8.91
C LEU A 52 7.20 4.57 10.15
N GLY A 53 6.04 3.98 10.45
CA GLY A 53 5.26 4.29 11.65
C GLY A 53 6.04 3.96 12.92
N MET A 54 6.65 2.78 13.00
CA MET A 54 7.50 2.36 14.12
C MET A 54 8.67 3.32 14.36
N MET A 55 9.31 3.80 13.29
CA MET A 55 10.41 4.77 13.35
C MET A 55 9.94 6.18 13.70
N ALA A 56 8.77 6.60 13.22
CA ALA A 56 8.27 7.96 13.40
C ALA A 56 7.60 8.17 14.77
N PHE A 57 7.02 7.13 15.37
CA PHE A 57 6.23 7.24 16.60
C PHE A 57 7.06 7.80 17.77
N GLY A 58 6.59 8.91 18.34
CA GLY A 58 7.24 9.61 19.46
C GLY A 58 8.44 10.47 19.05
N THR A 59 8.71 10.61 17.74
CA THR A 59 9.72 11.54 17.21
C THR A 59 9.07 12.87 16.81
N SER A 60 9.86 13.86 16.40
CA SER A 60 9.34 15.11 15.84
C SER A 60 8.43 14.93 14.61
N LYS A 61 8.54 13.79 13.90
CA LYS A 61 7.68 13.47 12.75
C LYS A 61 6.29 12.97 13.17
N TRP A 62 6.17 12.41 14.37
CA TRP A 62 4.89 11.98 14.92
C TRP A 62 4.92 12.05 16.46
N PRO A 63 4.92 13.28 17.02
CA PRO A 63 5.11 13.49 18.45
C PRO A 63 3.85 13.14 19.25
N ASN A 64 2.68 13.40 18.68
CA ASN A 64 1.38 13.19 19.31
C ASN A 64 0.57 12.20 18.45
N PRO A 65 0.58 10.90 18.79
CA PRO A 65 -0.37 9.94 18.25
C PRO A 65 -1.81 10.39 18.54
N GLY A 66 -2.74 10.08 17.66
CA GLY A 66 -4.15 10.47 17.83
C GLY A 66 -4.77 9.99 19.15
N PRO A 67 -5.96 10.51 19.51
CA PRO A 67 -6.62 10.21 20.79
C PRO A 67 -6.85 8.70 21.00
N TRP A 68 -7.00 7.94 19.91
CA TRP A 68 -6.98 6.48 19.93
C TRP A 68 -5.58 5.98 19.56
N ASN A 69 -4.81 5.56 20.56
CA ASN A 69 -3.48 4.98 20.36
C ASN A 69 -3.20 3.86 21.37
N LEU A 70 -2.34 2.92 20.97
CA LEU A 70 -1.91 1.80 21.81
C LEU A 70 -0.78 2.17 22.80
N GLY A 71 -0.33 3.44 22.80
CA GLY A 71 0.93 3.85 23.42
C GLY A 71 2.15 3.34 22.65
N GLY A 72 3.29 4.02 22.83
CA GLY A 72 4.48 3.77 22.01
C GLY A 72 5.12 2.39 22.18
N GLY A 73 5.14 1.85 23.42
CA GLY A 73 5.72 0.54 23.69
C GLY A 73 4.95 -0.60 23.01
N VAL A 74 3.63 -0.66 23.25
CA VAL A 74 2.75 -1.70 22.68
C VAL A 74 2.66 -1.56 21.16
N PHE A 75 2.54 -0.35 20.64
CA PHE A 75 2.57 -0.10 19.19
C PHE A 75 3.84 -0.66 18.53
N LYS A 76 5.03 -0.35 19.08
CA LYS A 76 6.30 -0.84 18.53
C LYS A 76 6.44 -2.36 18.64
N LEU A 77 5.96 -2.96 19.74
CA LEU A 77 5.92 -4.41 19.88
C LEU A 77 5.12 -5.06 18.74
N PHE A 78 3.89 -4.58 18.48
CA PHE A 78 3.08 -5.12 17.39
C PHE A 78 3.67 -4.85 16.01
N CYS A 79 4.32 -3.71 15.80
CA CYS A 79 5.05 -3.45 14.56
C CYS A 79 6.13 -4.51 14.32
N ILE A 80 6.94 -4.83 15.33
CA ILE A 80 8.00 -5.85 15.24
C ILE A 80 7.40 -7.22 14.95
N LEU A 81 6.35 -7.61 15.68
CA LEU A 81 5.67 -8.89 15.47
C LEU A 81 5.07 -9.00 14.06
N SER A 82 4.46 -7.92 13.55
CA SER A 82 3.94 -7.87 12.18
C SER A 82 5.06 -8.00 11.14
N ILE A 83 6.19 -7.31 11.33
CA ILE A 83 7.35 -7.41 10.42
C ILE A 83 7.87 -8.85 10.38
N ILE A 84 8.02 -9.50 11.55
CA ILE A 84 8.45 -10.89 11.65
C ILE A 84 7.44 -11.82 10.94
N GLY A 85 6.14 -11.66 11.22
CA GLY A 85 5.08 -12.45 10.60
C GLY A 85 5.08 -12.29 9.07
N MET A 86 5.24 -11.07 8.58
CA MET A 86 5.31 -10.79 7.14
C MET A 86 6.58 -11.38 6.49
N ALA A 87 7.73 -11.35 7.18
CA ALA A 87 8.94 -11.99 6.69
C ALA A 87 8.77 -13.52 6.55
N ILE A 88 8.11 -14.16 7.53
CA ILE A 88 7.78 -15.59 7.49
C ILE A 88 6.82 -15.88 6.32
N ILE A 89 5.74 -15.11 6.18
CA ILE A 89 4.77 -15.27 5.10
C ILE A 89 5.45 -15.12 3.74
N PHE A 90 6.29 -14.10 3.55
CA PHE A 90 7.04 -13.89 2.32
C PHE A 90 7.97 -15.07 2.02
N TYR A 91 8.71 -15.55 3.02
CA TYR A 91 9.59 -16.70 2.87
C TYR A 91 8.83 -17.93 2.36
N ILE A 92 7.67 -18.24 2.95
CA ILE A 92 6.81 -19.37 2.56
C ILE A 92 6.23 -19.15 1.15
N ALA A 93 5.81 -17.93 0.83
CA ALA A 93 5.15 -17.59 -0.43
C ALA A 93 6.05 -17.79 -1.67
N VAL A 94 7.37 -17.75 -1.50
CA VAL A 94 8.34 -17.93 -2.58
C VAL A 94 9.01 -19.31 -2.60
N GLN A 95 8.68 -20.21 -1.67
CA GLN A 95 9.22 -21.57 -1.71
C GLN A 95 8.63 -22.36 -2.90
N PRO A 96 9.38 -23.33 -3.46
CA PRO A 96 8.85 -24.25 -4.46
C PRO A 96 7.52 -24.88 -4.00
N PRO A 97 6.50 -24.97 -4.89
CA PRO A 97 6.52 -24.75 -6.34
C PRO A 97 6.25 -23.28 -6.79
N ASN A 98 6.35 -22.31 -5.87
CA ASN A 98 6.07 -20.88 -6.10
C ASN A 98 7.34 -20.03 -6.26
N ASP A 99 8.49 -20.64 -6.52
CA ASP A 99 9.78 -19.96 -6.72
C ASP A 99 9.73 -18.84 -7.77
N LYS A 100 8.89 -19.01 -8.80
CA LYS A 100 8.61 -17.98 -9.83
C LYS A 100 8.09 -16.65 -9.27
N VAL A 101 7.39 -16.67 -8.14
CA VAL A 101 6.84 -15.47 -7.49
C VAL A 101 7.95 -14.49 -7.11
N LEU A 102 9.11 -14.99 -6.66
CA LEU A 102 10.25 -14.14 -6.30
C LEU A 102 10.75 -13.34 -7.51
N TYR A 103 10.95 -14.02 -8.65
CA TYR A 103 11.44 -13.38 -9.88
C TYR A 103 10.44 -12.35 -10.40
N ILE A 104 9.15 -12.67 -10.37
CA ILE A 104 8.08 -11.73 -10.77
C ILE A 104 8.09 -10.51 -9.85
N THR A 105 8.19 -10.73 -8.53
CA THR A 105 8.22 -9.64 -7.54
C THR A 105 9.39 -8.69 -7.81
N ILE A 106 10.60 -9.23 -7.99
CA ILE A 106 11.80 -8.43 -8.30
C ILE A 106 11.61 -7.66 -9.61
N GLY A 107 11.11 -8.31 -10.66
CA GLY A 107 10.86 -7.68 -11.96
C GLY A 107 9.91 -6.49 -11.86
N PHE A 108 8.82 -6.63 -11.10
CA PHE A 108 7.86 -5.53 -10.87
C PHE A 108 8.40 -4.43 -9.98
N ILE A 109 9.26 -4.74 -8.99
CA ILE A 109 9.94 -3.70 -8.20
C ILE A 109 10.86 -2.88 -9.10
N ILE A 110 11.65 -3.53 -9.96
CA ILE A 110 12.50 -2.84 -10.94
C ILE A 110 11.65 -2.00 -11.89
N LEU A 111 10.57 -2.56 -12.44
CA LEU A 111 9.64 -1.84 -13.31
C LEU A 111 9.06 -0.61 -12.62
N THR A 112 8.61 -0.75 -11.37
CA THR A 112 8.05 0.34 -10.57
C THR A 112 9.10 1.42 -10.32
N ALA A 113 10.34 1.05 -10.00
CA ALA A 113 11.44 1.99 -9.82
C ALA A 113 11.75 2.75 -11.12
N VAL A 114 11.79 2.06 -12.26
CA VAL A 114 11.98 2.67 -13.58
C VAL A 114 10.85 3.64 -13.91
N LEU A 115 9.59 3.24 -13.69
CA LEU A 115 8.43 4.11 -13.94
C LEU A 115 8.43 5.34 -13.02
N TRP A 116 8.75 5.15 -11.75
CA TRP A 116 8.83 6.23 -10.77
C TRP A 116 9.92 7.23 -11.14
N PHE A 117 11.17 6.79 -11.22
CA PHE A 117 12.31 7.71 -11.45
C PHE A 117 12.38 8.21 -12.89
N GLY A 118 11.87 7.44 -13.86
CA GLY A 118 11.87 7.81 -15.27
C GLY A 118 10.77 8.81 -15.63
N PHE A 119 9.57 8.68 -15.04
CA PHE A 119 8.40 9.42 -15.49
C PHE A 119 7.65 10.10 -14.33
N GLU A 120 7.22 9.32 -13.34
CA GLU A 120 6.13 9.76 -12.46
C GLU A 120 6.59 10.68 -11.32
N ASN A 121 7.86 10.58 -10.90
CA ASN A 121 8.44 11.45 -9.90
C ASN A 121 8.42 12.94 -10.31
N ARG A 122 8.36 13.24 -11.62
CA ARG A 122 8.24 14.62 -12.13
C ARG A 122 6.80 15.15 -12.12
N ARG A 123 5.81 14.26 -12.12
CA ARG A 123 4.37 14.59 -12.14
C ARG A 123 3.76 14.59 -10.76
N PHE A 124 4.37 13.84 -9.84
CA PHE A 124 3.91 13.69 -8.47
C PHE A 124 3.91 15.04 -7.74
N GLN A 125 2.72 15.53 -7.41
CA GLN A 125 2.53 16.83 -6.75
C GLN A 125 2.83 16.78 -5.23
N GLY A 126 3.01 15.59 -4.67
CA GLY A 126 3.21 15.43 -3.23
C GLY A 126 1.96 15.79 -2.41
N PRO A 127 2.04 15.63 -1.08
CA PRO A 127 1.04 16.18 -0.17
C PRO A 127 1.06 17.72 -0.23
N PRO A 128 -0.07 18.42 -0.05
CA PRO A 128 -0.08 19.88 0.04
C PRO A 128 0.89 20.37 1.12
N ILE A 129 1.78 21.31 0.80
CA ILE A 129 2.76 21.88 1.73
C ILE A 129 2.55 23.39 1.83
N GLY A 130 2.79 23.96 3.02
CA GLY A 130 2.85 25.41 3.21
C GLY A 130 1.53 26.13 2.96
N GLU A 131 1.51 27.07 2.01
CA GLU A 131 0.35 27.93 1.71
C GLU A 131 -0.92 27.14 1.38
N GLN A 132 -0.81 25.97 0.74
CA GLN A 132 -1.97 25.13 0.44
C GLN A 132 -2.62 24.56 1.70
N ILE A 133 -1.84 24.29 2.76
CA ILE A 133 -2.38 23.86 4.07
C ILE A 133 -3.11 25.03 4.71
N ALA A 134 -2.52 26.23 4.71
CA ALA A 134 -3.13 27.42 5.28
C ALA A 134 -4.46 27.77 4.59
N ALA A 135 -4.51 27.69 3.26
CA ALA A 135 -5.73 27.89 2.48
C ALA A 135 -6.82 26.85 2.82
N ARG A 136 -6.45 25.57 2.97
CA ARG A 136 -7.39 24.52 3.38
C ARG A 136 -7.90 24.70 4.81
N GLN A 137 -7.03 25.07 5.75
CA GLN A 137 -7.44 25.38 7.13
C GLN A 137 -8.40 26.57 7.19
N ALA A 138 -8.15 27.61 6.39
CA ALA A 138 -9.07 28.75 6.30
C ALA A 138 -10.44 28.34 5.73
N ALA A 139 -10.46 27.49 4.70
CA ALA A 139 -11.70 26.96 4.14
C ALA A 139 -12.47 26.08 5.13
N ILE A 140 -11.77 25.21 5.88
CA ILE A 140 -12.38 24.38 6.93
C ILE A 140 -12.97 25.26 8.02
N LYS A 141 -12.22 26.25 8.53
CA LYS A 141 -12.71 27.17 9.56
C LYS A 141 -13.94 27.97 9.10
N ALA A 142 -13.96 28.42 7.84
CA ALA A 142 -15.13 29.10 7.27
C ALA A 142 -16.35 28.17 7.18
N ALA A 143 -16.14 26.89 6.86
CA ALA A 143 -17.21 25.89 6.84
C ALA A 143 -17.71 25.56 8.26
N GLU A 144 -16.82 25.36 9.23
CA GLU A 144 -17.15 25.14 10.65
C GLU A 144 -17.96 26.32 11.23
N GLN A 145 -17.56 27.56 10.91
CA GLN A 145 -18.31 28.77 11.27
C GLN A 145 -19.70 28.82 10.62
N ALA A 146 -19.83 28.39 9.37
CA ALA A 146 -21.10 28.37 8.66
C ALA A 146 -22.10 27.35 9.25
N VAL A 147 -21.61 26.28 9.88
CA VAL A 147 -22.44 25.27 10.56
C VAL A 147 -22.58 25.50 12.07
N GLY A 148 -21.99 26.58 12.60
CA GLY A 148 -22.07 26.93 14.02
C GLY A 148 -21.23 26.06 14.94
N GLU A 149 -20.29 25.27 14.41
CA GLU A 149 -19.33 24.54 15.23
C GLU A 149 -18.28 25.52 15.77
N THR A 150 -18.41 25.90 17.04
CA THR A 150 -17.33 26.56 17.78
C THR A 150 -16.37 25.49 18.26
N GLY A 151 -15.18 25.43 17.65
CA GLY A 151 -14.15 24.44 17.99
C GLY A 151 -13.90 24.35 19.50
N ASN A 152 -13.96 23.13 20.03
CA ASN A 152 -13.56 22.79 21.40
C ASN A 152 -12.05 22.61 21.49
#